data_AF-A0A928HXW4-F1
#
_entry.id   AF-A0A928HXW4-F1
#
_cell.length_a   1.000
_cell.length_b   1.000
_cell.length_c   1.000
_cell.angle_alpha   90.00
_cell.angle_beta   90.00
_cell.angle_gamma   90.00
#
_symmetry.space_group_name_H-M   'P 1'
#
loop_
_entity.id
_entity.type
_entity.pdbx_description
1 polymer ?
#
loop_
_entity_poly.entity_id
_entity_poly.type
_entity_poly.pdbx_seq_one_letter_code
_entity_poly.pdbx_strand_id
1 'polypeptide(L)'
;MKKIVVWLAVISIVVFVVAWGIVGVKILDHNYDFLTEAYIAYGSLAVFFLCLIGLRVTSRCPHCGKPKLFFGAYCPYCGKEVK
;
A
#
# COMPACT_ATOMS: atom_id res chain seq x y z
N MET A 1 8.42 0.44 12.83
CA MET A 1 7.08 0.06 12.35
C MET A 1 6.90 0.20 10.84
N LYS A 2 7.44 1.24 10.18
CA LYS A 2 7.27 1.48 8.73
C LYS A 2 7.76 0.33 7.83
N LYS A 3 8.83 -0.38 8.19
CA LYS A 3 9.34 -1.52 7.40
C LYS A 3 8.32 -2.67 7.26
N ILE A 4 7.62 -3.02 8.34
CA ILE A 4 6.60 -4.09 8.33
C ILE A 4 5.43 -3.70 7.41
N VAL A 5 4.98 -2.44 7.50
CA VAL A 5 3.92 -1.89 6.65
C VAL A 5 4.34 -1.86 5.17
N VAL A 6 5.61 -1.53 4.90
CA VAL A 6 6.17 -1.56 3.54
C VAL A 6 6.20 -3.00 3.00
N TRP A 7 6.65 -3.98 3.79
CA TRP A 7 6.63 -5.39 3.38
C TRP A 7 5.21 -5.92 3.14
N LEU A 8 4.25 -5.56 3.99
CA LEU A 8 2.83 -5.88 3.79
C LEU A 8 2.29 -5.28 2.47
N ALA A 9 2.63 -4.03 2.18
CA ALA A 9 2.23 -3.36 0.94
C ALA A 9 2.86 -4.02 -0.30
N VAL A 10 4.11 -4.51 -0.20
CA VAL A 10 4.76 -5.26 -1.28
C VAL A 10 4.04 -6.58 -1.53
N ILE A 11 3.73 -7.35 -0.47
CA ILE A 11 3.02 -8.62 -0.58
C ILE A 11 1.64 -8.40 -1.22
N SER A 12 0.89 -7.37 -0.82
CA SER A 12 -0.42 -7.11 -1.42
C SER A 12 -0.34 -6.75 -2.89
N ILE A 13 0.69 -6.00 -3.31
CA ILE A 13 0.94 -5.69 -4.73
C ILE A 13 1.23 -6.96 -5.53
N VAL A 14 2.04 -7.87 -4.99
CA VAL A 14 2.38 -9.12 -5.69
C VAL A 14 1.13 -9.97 -5.90
N VAL A 15 0.32 -10.15 -4.85
CA VAL A 15 -0.96 -10.87 -4.94
C VAL A 15 -1.90 -10.23 -5.95
N PHE A 16 -1.97 -8.89 -5.96
CA PHE A 16 -2.79 -8.14 -6.90
C PHE A 16 -2.37 -8.40 -8.35
N VAL A 17 -1.07 -8.33 -8.67
CA VAL A 17 -0.57 -8.57 -10.03
C VAL A 17 -0.86 -10.00 -10.49
N VAL A 18 -0.70 -10.98 -9.61
CA VAL A 18 -1.00 -12.39 -9.92
C VAL A 18 -2.49 -12.58 -10.18
N ALA A 19 -3.37 -12.10 -9.29
CA ALA A 19 -4.82 -12.22 -9.44
C ALA A 19 -5.30 -11.51 -10.72
N TRP A 20 -4.77 -10.31 -11.01
CA TRP A 20 -5.11 -9.57 -12.22
C TRP A 20 -4.63 -10.29 -13.50
N GLY A 21 -3.46 -10.93 -13.45
CA GLY A 21 -2.96 -11.76 -14.54
C GLY A 21 -3.89 -12.93 -14.84
N ILE A 22 -4.38 -13.63 -13.80
CA ILE A 22 -5.32 -14.75 -13.94
C ILE A 22 -6.65 -14.27 -14.54
N VAL A 23 -7.19 -13.15 -14.05
CA VAL A 23 -8.41 -12.54 -14.62
C VAL A 23 -8.20 -12.20 -16.09
N GLY A 24 -7.05 -11.61 -16.45
CA GLY A 24 -6.70 -11.28 -17.83
C GLY A 24 -6.71 -12.51 -18.76
N VAL A 25 -6.06 -13.59 -18.32
CA VAL A 25 -6.04 -14.87 -19.08
C VAL A 25 -7.45 -15.46 -19.22
N LYS A 26 -8.26 -15.45 -18.16
CA LYS A 26 -9.65 -15.96 -18.22
C LYS A 26 -10.54 -15.17 -19.19
N ILE A 27 -10.37 -13.85 -19.27
CA ILE A 27 -11.09 -13.01 -20.24
C ILE A 27 -10.70 -13.37 -21.68
N LEU A 28 -9.42 -13.64 -21.93
CA LEU A 28 -8.92 -14.12 -23.24
C LEU A 28 -9.50 -15.49 -23.61
N ASP A 29 -9.71 -16.36 -22.63
CA ASP A 29 -10.26 -17.71 -22.80
C ASP A 29 -11.80 -17.73 -22.98
N HIS A 30 -12.46 -16.56 -23.00
CA HIS A 30 -13.93 -16.43 -23.02
C HIS A 30 -14.64 -17.09 -21.83
N ASN A 31 -13.91 -17.39 -20.75
CA ASN A 31 -14.43 -17.98 -19.53
C ASN A 31 -14.62 -16.90 -18.47
N TYR A 32 -15.88 -16.64 -18.13
CA TYR A 32 -16.27 -15.54 -17.25
C TYR A 32 -16.31 -15.91 -15.75
N ASP A 33 -15.82 -17.09 -15.36
CA ASP A 33 -15.66 -17.50 -13.96
C ASP A 33 -14.40 -16.86 -13.32
N PHE A 34 -14.36 -15.53 -13.31
CA PHE A 34 -13.32 -14.73 -12.66
C PHE A 34 -13.84 -13.92 -11.47
N LEU A 35 -15.12 -14.09 -11.09
CA LEU A 35 -15.74 -13.41 -9.94
C LEU A 35 -14.90 -13.56 -8.66
N THR A 36 -14.45 -14.78 -8.34
CA THR A 36 -13.63 -15.06 -7.16
C THR A 36 -12.28 -14.34 -7.22
N GLU A 37 -11.60 -14.38 -8.37
CA GLU A 37 -10.29 -13.73 -8.58
C GLU A 37 -10.41 -12.20 -8.50
N ALA A 38 -11.50 -11.65 -9.04
CA ALA A 38 -11.80 -10.22 -8.97
C ALA A 38 -12.05 -9.76 -7.54
N TYR A 39 -12.75 -10.54 -6.71
CA TYR A 39 -12.91 -10.24 -5.28
C TYR A 39 -11.58 -10.28 -4.52
N ILE A 40 -10.72 -11.26 -4.81
CA ILE A 40 -9.38 -11.35 -4.21
C ILE A 40 -8.53 -10.14 -4.63
N ALA A 41 -8.53 -9.80 -5.91
CA ALA A 41 -7.84 -8.62 -6.43
C ALA A 41 -8.34 -7.35 -5.74
N TYR A 42 -9.66 -7.15 -5.65
CA TYR A 42 -10.25 -5.99 -4.98
C TYR A 42 -9.87 -5.90 -3.51
N GLY A 43 -9.92 -7.02 -2.78
CA GLY A 43 -9.51 -7.09 -1.38
C GLY A 43 -8.03 -6.73 -1.18
N SER A 44 -7.14 -7.28 -2.01
CA SER A 44 -5.70 -6.98 -1.96
C SER A 44 -5.41 -5.49 -2.24
N LEU A 45 -6.17 -4.89 -3.16
CA LEU A 45 -6.07 -3.48 -3.51
C LEU A 45 -6.52 -2.58 -2.34
N ALA A 46 -7.62 -2.93 -1.68
CA ALA A 46 -8.11 -2.22 -0.50
C ALA A 46 -7.08 -2.25 0.65
N VAL A 47 -6.48 -3.40 0.92
CA VAL A 47 -5.43 -3.55 1.94
C VAL A 47 -4.19 -2.71 1.59
N PHE A 48 -3.81 -2.67 0.31
CA PHE A 48 -2.71 -1.84 -0.16
C PHE A 48 -2.96 -0.34 0.11
N PHE A 49 -4.18 0.14 -0.22
CA PHE A 49 -4.56 1.53 0.04
C PHE A 49 -4.59 1.86 1.53
N LEU A 50 -5.11 0.98 2.37
CA LEU A 50 -5.10 1.16 3.83
C LEU A 50 -3.66 1.22 4.36
N CYS A 51 -2.76 0.37 3.87
CA CYS A 51 -1.34 0.41 4.23
C CYS A 51 -0.69 1.73 3.81
N LEU A 52 -0.98 2.23 2.60
CA LEU A 52 -0.47 3.53 2.12
C LEU A 52 -0.99 4.70 2.96
N ILE A 53 -2.28 4.71 3.29
CA ILE A 53 -2.88 5.75 4.14
C ILE A 53 -2.24 5.72 5.53
N GLY A 54 -2.14 4.54 6.14
CA GLY A 54 -1.47 4.34 7.42
C GLY A 54 -0.03 4.83 7.40
N LEU A 55 0.73 4.48 6.36
CA LEU A 55 2.12 4.94 6.17
C LEU A 55 2.20 6.47 6.05
N ARG A 56 1.25 7.09 5.32
CA ARG A 56 1.20 8.53 5.09
C ARG A 56 0.78 9.31 6.33
N VAL A 57 -0.04 8.72 7.20
CA VAL A 57 -0.42 9.31 8.49
C VAL A 57 0.72 9.17 9.50
N THR A 58 1.35 7.99 9.60
CA THR A 58 2.49 7.77 10.51
C THR A 58 3.79 8.46 10.06
N SER A 59 3.88 8.87 8.79
CA SER A 59 5.01 9.66 8.31
C SER A 59 4.86 11.17 8.58
N ARG A 60 3.73 11.64 9.11
CA ARG A 60 3.57 13.04 9.49
C ARG A 60 4.36 13.36 10.75
N CYS A 61 4.96 14.55 10.79
CA CYS A 61 5.63 15.04 11.98
C CYS A 61 4.60 15.31 13.09
N PRO A 62 4.74 14.73 14.30
CA PRO A 62 3.78 14.91 15.40
C PRO A 62 3.66 16.37 15.86
N HIS A 63 4.70 17.17 15.65
CA HIS A 63 4.69 18.59 16.04
C HIS A 63 4.07 19.52 14.98
N CYS A 64 4.12 19.12 13.70
CA CYS A 64 3.98 20.07 12.59
C CYS A 64 2.98 19.59 11.54
N GLY A 65 2.49 18.34 11.64
CA GLY A 65 1.52 17.71 10.75
C GLY A 65 2.01 17.46 9.31
N LYS A 66 3.17 18.03 8.94
CA LYS A 66 3.70 17.92 7.58
C LYS A 66 4.24 16.51 7.29
N PRO A 67 4.02 15.96 6.08
CA PRO A 67 4.54 14.66 5.70
C PRO A 67 6.07 14.70 5.68
N LYS A 68 6.73 13.76 6.36
CA LYS A 68 8.18 13.57 6.22
C LYS A 68 8.48 12.92 4.88
N LEU A 69 9.17 13.64 4.01
CA LEU A 69 9.79 13.08 2.81
C LEU A 69 11.10 12.32 3.12
N PHE A 70 11.81 12.71 4.19
CA PHE A 70 13.14 12.18 4.51
C PHE A 70 13.20 11.48 5.87
N PHE A 71 13.94 10.36 5.93
CA PHE A 71 14.26 9.57 7.13
C PHE A 71 15.32 10.26 8.02
N GLY A 72 15.20 11.57 8.23
CA GLY A 72 16.06 12.33 9.15
C GLY A 72 15.54 12.30 10.59
N ALA A 73 16.45 12.37 11.57
CA ALA A 73 16.13 12.52 12.99
C ALA A 73 15.36 13.83 13.29
N TYR A 74 15.53 14.84 12.44
CA TYR A 74 14.94 16.17 12.57
C TYR A 74 13.89 16.41 11.46
N CYS A 75 12.82 17.14 11.75
CA CYS A 75 11.85 17.55 10.74
C CYS A 75 12.40 18.74 9.94
N PRO A 76 12.48 18.69 8.59
CA PRO A 76 13.04 19.78 7.79
C PRO A 76 12.21 21.06 7.81
N TYR A 77 10.94 20.98 8.22
CA TYR A 77 10.04 22.13 8.29
C TYR A 77 10.00 22.83 9.65
N CYS A 78 10.31 22.11 10.73
CA CYS A 78 10.15 22.66 12.08
C CYS A 78 11.33 22.41 13.01
N GLY A 79 12.40 21.78 12.52
CA GLY A 79 13.66 21.58 13.24
C GLY A 79 13.60 20.67 14.46
N LYS A 80 12.40 20.32 14.95
CA LYS A 80 12.24 19.46 16.12
C LYS A 80 12.63 18.02 15.81
N GLU A 81 13.22 17.37 16.80
CA GLU A 81 13.48 15.94 16.79
C GLU A 81 12.16 15.19 16.71
N VAL A 82 12.16 14.18 15.85
CA VAL A 82 10.95 13.44 15.54
C VAL A 82 11.13 12.07 16.15
N LYS A 83 10.91 12.05 17.47
CA LYS A 83 10.96 10.85 18.29
C LYS A 83 9.61 10.13 18.21
#